data_AF-A0A2W7R0I1-F1
#
_entry.id   AF-A0A2W7R0I1-F1
#
_cell.length_a   1.000
_cell.length_b   1.000
_cell.length_c   1.000
_cell.angle_alpha   90.00
_cell.angle_beta   90.00
_cell.angle_gamma   90.00
#
_symmetry.space_group_name_H-M   'P 1'
#
loop_
_entity.id
_entity.type
_entity.pdbx_description
1 polymer ?
#
loop_
_entity_poly.entity_id
_entity_poly.type
_entity_poly.pdbx_seq_one_letter_code
_entity_poly.pdbx_strand_id
1 'polypeptide(L)'
;MTAQLPRLPWGLLLALALWQAAALALAGSYLLAGPLEVLLWLWRNAGLVSRALAVTLGEAALGFLLGNLAAAILALAALLLPRAERVISALALLCFCLPLVATGPILRVLYGPGIGPQVTLAALAVYYTTYLALLVGLRAAPAAWFDLVRSYGRGPGQELLQVRARAALPYLMAGLQIAAPAALLGALVGEFTGAERGLGVLVIRTMRGLDAPGTWALALVAASVSVAAYAGIGALAQRLQIPPALLLSPPRQARQGRPLVTAGLVALAVLALWTLAMEGFGLSPFFAKRPWDVWAFLVTAPDAAAHRATLGAALAETLAFALPGYLAGLLLGAALAAGVVLWPRTAQLLLPAAIALRSIPIVTTAPLLVLALGRGATGTITIVAVMIFFPTLVACLQGMRQTPAQVGELFDSYAASPVRRLIHAQLPAMLPAFFAAARMAVPAALLAATTAEWLATGTGVGALMALTASTSAYGMLWSATVLLALLAALAYLGIERIERAVLARYASEQVT
;
A
#
# COMPACT_ATOMS: atom_id res chain seq x y z
N MET A 1 -42.41 6.09 -8.64
CA MET A 1 -41.33 5.78 -9.59
C MET A 1 -41.11 6.97 -10.51
N THR A 2 -40.28 7.93 -10.10
CA THR A 2 -39.76 8.98 -10.98
C THR A 2 -38.27 8.70 -11.13
N ALA A 3 -37.86 8.30 -12.34
CA ALA A 3 -36.47 8.06 -12.67
C ALA A 3 -35.69 9.37 -12.51
N GLN A 4 -34.92 9.49 -11.43
CA GLN A 4 -33.93 10.55 -11.30
C GLN A 4 -32.85 10.28 -12.36
N LEU A 5 -32.89 11.03 -13.46
CA LEU A 5 -31.81 11.12 -14.43
C LEU A 5 -30.49 11.39 -13.68
N PRO A 6 -29.39 10.68 -13.97
CA PRO A 6 -28.12 10.89 -13.29
C PRO A 6 -27.64 12.31 -13.54
N ARG A 7 -27.60 13.14 -12.49
CA ARG A 7 -27.05 14.51 -12.54
C ARG A 7 -25.52 14.46 -12.64
N LEU A 8 -24.99 14.08 -13.79
CA LEU A 8 -23.72 14.59 -14.31
C LEU A 8 -24.09 15.43 -15.54
N PRO A 9 -23.63 16.70 -15.70
CA PRO A 9 -22.20 16.92 -15.88
C PRO A 9 -21.63 18.34 -15.60
N TRP A 10 -22.31 19.29 -14.93
CA TRP A 10 -21.74 20.64 -14.80
C TRP A 10 -20.40 20.68 -14.05
N GLY A 11 -20.29 19.95 -12.93
CA GLY A 11 -19.05 19.87 -12.16
C GLY A 11 -17.90 19.20 -12.92
N LEU A 12 -18.19 18.16 -13.71
CA LEU A 12 -17.19 17.46 -14.52
C LEU A 12 -16.74 18.33 -15.70
N LEU A 13 -17.68 18.98 -16.39
CA LEU A 13 -17.38 19.92 -17.47
C LEU A 13 -16.58 21.11 -16.98
N LEU A 14 -16.92 21.66 -15.81
CA LEU A 14 -16.13 22.70 -15.15
C LEU A 14 -14.73 22.22 -14.80
N ALA A 15 -14.58 21.01 -14.24
CA ALA A 15 -13.26 20.45 -13.92
C ALA A 15 -12.41 20.23 -15.20
N LEU A 16 -12.99 19.71 -16.27
CA LEU A 16 -12.32 19.53 -17.56
C LEU A 16 -11.96 20.87 -18.21
N ALA A 17 -12.85 21.86 -18.14
CA ALA A 17 -12.59 23.21 -18.64
C ALA A 17 -11.48 23.90 -17.84
N LEU A 18 -11.48 23.78 -16.51
CA LEU A 18 -10.41 24.31 -15.65
C LEU A 18 -9.08 23.62 -15.92
N TRP A 19 -9.07 22.29 -16.13
CA TRP A 19 -7.87 21.55 -16.49
C TRP A 19 -7.35 21.99 -17.88
N GLN A 20 -8.22 22.12 -18.87
CA GLN A 20 -7.84 22.62 -20.20
C GLN A 20 -7.32 24.06 -20.13
N ALA A 21 -7.95 24.94 -19.34
CA ALA A 21 -7.49 26.31 -19.14
C ALA A 21 -6.12 26.35 -18.45
N ALA A 22 -5.91 25.53 -17.42
CA ALA A 22 -4.62 25.41 -16.75
C ALA A 22 -3.53 24.87 -17.69
N ALA A 23 -3.86 23.89 -18.53
CA ALA A 23 -2.93 23.34 -19.52
C ALA A 23 -2.53 24.39 -20.57
N LEU A 24 -3.50 25.19 -21.05
CA LEU A 24 -3.22 26.28 -21.97
C LEU A 24 -2.35 27.37 -21.32
N ALA A 25 -2.60 27.70 -20.06
CA ALA A 25 -1.78 28.65 -19.31
C ALA A 25 -0.34 28.15 -19.10
N LEU A 26 -0.13 26.82 -19.10
CA LEU A 26 1.15 26.16 -18.84
C LEU A 26 1.76 25.52 -20.09
N ALA A 27 1.25 25.81 -21.30
CA ALA A 27 1.60 25.10 -22.52
C ALA A 27 3.11 25.12 -22.86
N GLY A 28 3.85 26.14 -22.44
CA GLY A 28 5.30 26.25 -22.65
C GLY A 28 6.17 25.50 -21.62
N SER A 29 5.58 24.93 -20.57
CA SER A 29 6.31 24.36 -19.44
C SER A 29 6.55 22.85 -19.56
N TYR A 30 5.91 22.18 -20.52
CA TYR A 30 5.84 20.72 -20.64
C TYR A 30 5.30 20.01 -19.37
N LEU A 31 4.72 20.74 -18.39
CA LEU A 31 4.31 20.17 -17.10
C LEU A 31 2.94 19.51 -17.16
N LEU A 32 2.00 20.17 -17.83
CA LEU A 32 0.58 19.82 -17.80
C LEU A 32 0.06 19.64 -19.22
N ALA A 33 -0.23 18.38 -19.59
CA ALA A 33 -0.93 18.09 -20.83
C ALA A 33 -2.43 18.39 -20.66
N GLY A 34 -3.03 19.03 -21.67
CA GLY A 34 -4.47 19.27 -21.68
C GLY A 34 -5.26 17.97 -21.87
N PRO A 35 -6.51 17.88 -21.37
CA PRO A 35 -7.35 16.71 -21.60
C PRO A 35 -7.53 16.39 -23.09
N LEU A 36 -7.59 17.42 -23.96
CA LEU A 36 -7.66 17.21 -25.40
C LEU A 36 -6.37 16.58 -25.97
N GLU A 37 -5.20 17.04 -25.54
CA GLU A 37 -3.90 16.49 -25.97
C GLU A 37 -3.74 15.04 -25.54
N VAL A 38 -4.16 14.73 -24.31
CA VAL A 38 -4.19 13.38 -23.75
C VAL A 38 -5.08 12.47 -24.60
N LEU A 39 -6.30 12.90 -24.93
CA LEU A 39 -7.22 12.12 -25.75
C LEU A 39 -6.70 11.91 -27.18
N LEU A 40 -6.13 12.95 -27.79
CA LEU A 40 -5.52 12.85 -29.12
C LEU A 40 -4.32 11.91 -29.13
N TRP A 41 -3.48 11.96 -28.09
CA TRP A 41 -2.36 11.04 -27.94
C TRP A 41 -2.84 9.59 -27.78
N LEU A 42 -3.87 9.35 -26.95
CA LEU A 42 -4.48 8.03 -26.78
C LEU A 42 -5.09 7.51 -28.07
N TRP A 43 -5.79 8.34 -28.83
CA TRP A 43 -6.35 7.96 -30.13
C TRP A 43 -5.24 7.51 -31.07
N ARG A 44 -4.22 8.35 -31.27
CA ARG A 44 -3.11 8.06 -32.19
C ARG A 44 -2.32 6.82 -31.81
N ASN A 45 -2.22 6.53 -30.50
CA ASN A 45 -1.45 5.40 -29.97
C ASN A 45 -2.34 4.25 -29.48
N ALA A 46 -3.63 4.20 -29.83
CA ALA A 46 -4.59 3.27 -29.25
C ALA A 46 -4.17 1.79 -29.39
N GLY A 47 -3.61 1.42 -30.55
CA GLY A 47 -3.10 0.07 -30.79
C GLY A 47 -1.86 -0.28 -29.94
N LEU A 48 -0.98 0.70 -29.67
CA LEU A 48 0.19 0.50 -28.82
C LEU A 48 -0.23 0.38 -27.34
N VAL A 49 -1.08 1.29 -26.89
CA VAL A 49 -1.58 1.34 -25.51
C VAL A 49 -2.41 0.11 -25.18
N SER A 50 -3.30 -0.34 -26.06
CA SER A 50 -4.14 -1.51 -25.80
C SER A 50 -3.33 -2.81 -25.67
N ARG A 51 -2.33 -3.02 -26.52
CA ARG A 51 -1.42 -4.19 -26.42
C ARG A 51 -0.59 -4.14 -25.14
N ALA A 52 -0.03 -2.98 -24.80
CA ALA A 52 0.74 -2.80 -23.58
C ALA A 52 -0.12 -3.01 -22.33
N LEU A 53 -1.33 -2.44 -22.31
CA LEU A 53 -2.29 -2.61 -21.24
C LEU A 53 -2.73 -4.08 -21.08
N ALA A 54 -2.94 -4.80 -22.18
CA ALA A 54 -3.31 -6.22 -22.13
C ALA A 54 -2.22 -7.08 -21.47
N VAL A 55 -0.94 -6.79 -21.74
CA VAL A 55 0.19 -7.47 -21.08
C VAL A 55 0.17 -7.19 -19.57
N THR A 56 0.13 -5.91 -19.17
CA THR A 56 0.12 -5.52 -17.76
C THR A 56 -1.08 -6.08 -17.01
N LEU A 57 -2.26 -6.07 -17.63
CA LEU A 57 -3.48 -6.65 -17.05
C LEU A 57 -3.37 -8.16 -16.87
N GLY A 58 -2.76 -8.88 -17.82
CA GLY A 58 -2.51 -10.30 -17.69
C GLY A 58 -1.57 -10.62 -16.52
N GLU A 59 -0.47 -9.88 -16.40
CA GLU A 59 0.49 -10.01 -15.31
C GLU A 59 -0.14 -9.67 -13.95
N ALA A 60 -0.89 -8.56 -13.89
CA ALA A 60 -1.60 -8.12 -12.69
C ALA A 60 -2.71 -9.11 -12.28
N ALA A 61 -3.46 -9.67 -13.23
CA ALA A 61 -4.53 -10.64 -12.94
C ALA A 61 -3.97 -11.95 -12.38
N LEU A 62 -2.88 -12.47 -12.97
CA LEU A 62 -2.20 -13.65 -12.45
C LEU A 62 -1.59 -13.40 -11.08
N GLY A 63 -0.92 -12.26 -10.90
CA GLY A 63 -0.36 -11.87 -9.60
C GLY A 63 -1.43 -11.68 -8.54
N PHE A 64 -2.57 -11.06 -8.89
CA PHE A 64 -3.73 -10.93 -8.02
C PHE A 64 -4.27 -12.30 -7.60
N LEU A 65 -4.42 -13.25 -8.53
CA LEU A 65 -4.90 -14.59 -8.23
C LEU A 65 -3.94 -15.32 -7.27
N LEU A 66 -2.65 -15.37 -7.60
CA LEU A 66 -1.63 -16.07 -6.81
C LEU A 66 -1.42 -15.42 -5.43
N GLY A 67 -1.39 -14.09 -5.37
CA GLY A 67 -1.24 -13.34 -4.12
C GLY A 67 -2.42 -13.56 -3.18
N ASN A 68 -3.66 -13.54 -3.69
CA ASN A 68 -4.84 -13.82 -2.87
C ASN A 68 -4.93 -15.29 -2.44
N LEU A 69 -4.48 -16.23 -3.27
CA LEU A 69 -4.38 -17.64 -2.88
C LEU A 69 -3.36 -17.82 -1.75
N ALA A 70 -2.18 -17.23 -1.87
CA ALA A 70 -1.17 -17.24 -0.81
C ALA A 70 -1.70 -16.59 0.48
N ALA A 71 -2.41 -15.48 0.36
CA ALA A 71 -3.07 -14.81 1.49
C ALA A 71 -4.08 -15.72 2.21
N ALA A 72 -4.92 -16.43 1.45
CA ALA A 72 -5.89 -17.37 1.99
C ALA A 72 -5.21 -18.53 2.72
N ILE A 73 -4.17 -19.11 2.11
CA ILE A 73 -3.37 -20.18 2.73
C ILE A 73 -2.72 -19.69 4.03
N LEU A 74 -2.10 -18.51 4.04
CA LEU A 74 -1.46 -17.95 5.23
C LEU A 74 -2.48 -17.61 6.33
N ALA A 75 -3.65 -17.08 5.97
CA ALA A 75 -4.71 -16.77 6.93
C ALA A 75 -5.29 -18.04 7.56
N LEU A 76 -5.51 -19.08 6.75
CA LEU A 76 -5.92 -20.40 7.23
C LEU A 76 -4.84 -21.04 8.11
N ALA A 77 -3.57 -20.99 7.72
CA ALA A 77 -2.47 -21.49 8.53
C ALA A 77 -2.37 -20.77 9.88
N ALA A 78 -2.50 -19.43 9.89
CA ALA A 78 -2.51 -18.63 11.11
C ALA A 78 -3.73 -18.92 12.00
N LEU A 79 -4.87 -19.29 11.42
CA LEU A 79 -6.06 -19.70 12.15
C LEU A 79 -5.92 -21.11 12.75
N LEU A 80 -5.41 -22.07 11.96
CA LEU A 80 -5.27 -23.48 12.36
C LEU A 80 -4.09 -23.73 13.30
N LEU A 81 -3.08 -22.85 13.29
CA LEU A 81 -1.89 -22.92 14.14
C LEU A 81 -1.79 -21.68 15.06
N PRO A 82 -2.63 -21.54 16.11
CA PRO A 82 -2.66 -20.34 16.97
C PRO A 82 -1.31 -20.00 17.62
N ARG A 83 -0.47 -21.02 17.86
CA ARG A 83 0.88 -20.84 18.41
C ARG A 83 1.84 -20.20 17.40
N ALA A 84 1.66 -20.49 16.11
CA ALA A 84 2.50 -19.98 15.03
C ALA A 84 1.96 -18.67 14.45
N GLU A 85 0.70 -18.30 14.72
CA GLU A 85 0.05 -17.09 14.21
C GLU A 85 0.91 -15.83 14.35
N ARG A 86 1.49 -15.59 15.53
CA ARG A 86 2.34 -14.41 15.75
C ARG A 86 3.56 -14.41 14.84
N VAL A 87 4.16 -15.59 14.64
CA VAL A 87 5.31 -15.76 13.75
C VAL A 87 4.88 -15.58 12.30
N ILE A 88 3.79 -16.21 11.87
CA ILE A 88 3.24 -16.08 10.50
C ILE A 88 2.89 -14.61 10.20
N SER A 89 2.21 -13.92 11.12
CA SER A 89 1.81 -12.51 10.96
C SER A 89 3.04 -11.61 10.86
N ALA A 90 4.05 -11.85 11.70
CA ALA A 90 5.29 -11.09 11.66
C ALA A 90 6.07 -11.34 10.36
N LEU A 91 6.20 -12.59 9.91
CA LEU A 91 6.84 -12.93 8.65
C LEU A 91 6.09 -12.34 7.45
N ALA A 92 4.76 -12.41 7.45
CA ALA A 92 3.92 -11.81 6.43
C ALA A 92 4.10 -10.29 6.38
N LEU A 93 4.21 -9.61 7.53
CA LEU A 93 4.50 -8.18 7.60
C LEU A 93 5.93 -7.87 7.12
N LEU A 94 6.93 -8.65 7.51
CA LEU A 94 8.31 -8.45 7.09
C LEU A 94 8.48 -8.58 5.57
N CYS A 95 7.80 -9.55 4.97
CA CYS A 95 7.78 -9.71 3.52
C CYS A 95 7.05 -8.53 2.83
N PHE A 96 6.02 -7.96 3.47
CA PHE A 96 5.30 -6.79 2.94
C PHE A 96 6.16 -5.52 3.00
N CYS A 97 7.04 -5.45 3.99
CA CYS A 97 8.03 -4.39 4.12
C CYS A 97 9.18 -4.50 3.10
N LEU A 98 9.24 -5.56 2.29
CA LEU A 98 10.22 -5.64 1.21
C LEU A 98 9.90 -4.59 0.14
N PRO A 99 10.87 -3.75 -0.27
CA PRO A 99 10.63 -2.74 -1.28
C PRO A 99 10.40 -3.41 -2.65
N LEU A 100 9.22 -3.25 -3.25
CA LEU A 100 8.90 -3.86 -4.54
C LEU A 100 9.94 -3.52 -5.64
N VAL A 101 10.41 -2.27 -5.67
CA VAL A 101 11.44 -1.80 -6.63
C VAL A 101 12.77 -2.54 -6.43
N ALA A 102 13.13 -2.84 -5.19
CA ALA A 102 14.34 -3.59 -4.84
C ALA A 102 14.25 -5.06 -5.24
N THR A 103 13.07 -5.64 -5.04
CA THR A 103 12.83 -7.06 -5.28
C THR A 103 12.83 -7.36 -6.77
N GLY A 104 12.42 -6.43 -7.64
CA GLY A 104 12.33 -6.67 -9.09
C GLY A 104 13.63 -7.11 -9.77
N PRO A 105 14.78 -6.41 -9.62
CA PRO A 105 16.03 -6.87 -10.19
C PRO A 105 16.47 -8.25 -9.68
N ILE A 106 16.26 -8.54 -8.38
CA ILE A 106 16.56 -9.86 -7.79
C ILE A 106 15.69 -10.94 -8.45
N LEU A 107 14.40 -10.68 -8.62
CA LEU A 107 13.47 -11.59 -9.29
C LEU A 107 13.80 -11.74 -10.78
N ARG A 108 14.28 -10.69 -11.46
CA ARG A 108 14.70 -10.75 -12.85
C ARG A 108 15.89 -11.68 -13.04
N VAL A 109 16.87 -11.63 -12.14
CA VAL A 109 18.00 -12.56 -12.17
C VAL A 109 17.55 -13.99 -11.84
N LEU A 110 16.59 -14.15 -10.93
CA LEU A 110 16.06 -15.44 -10.52
C LEU A 110 15.23 -16.15 -11.60
N TYR A 111 14.22 -15.46 -12.15
CA TYR A 111 13.28 -16.02 -13.13
C TYR A 111 13.81 -15.95 -14.57
N GLY A 112 14.77 -15.06 -14.83
CA GLY A 112 15.22 -14.75 -16.18
C GLY A 112 14.24 -13.87 -16.96
N PRO A 113 14.32 -13.88 -18.31
CA PRO A 113 13.38 -13.15 -19.16
C PRO A 113 11.97 -13.77 -19.07
N GLY A 114 10.95 -12.92 -19.16
CA GLY A 114 9.54 -13.34 -19.05
C GLY A 114 8.76 -12.52 -18.03
N ILE A 115 7.53 -12.99 -17.75
CA ILE A 115 6.52 -12.33 -16.91
C ILE A 115 6.64 -12.65 -15.41
N GLY A 116 7.53 -13.59 -15.04
CA GLY A 116 7.69 -14.08 -13.67
C GLY A 116 7.92 -12.97 -12.63
N PRO A 117 8.86 -12.03 -12.84
CA PRO A 117 9.09 -10.92 -11.92
C PRO A 117 7.84 -10.04 -11.72
N GLN A 118 7.11 -9.72 -12.79
CA GLN A 118 5.94 -8.85 -12.78
C GLN A 118 4.79 -9.50 -12.01
N VAL A 119 4.52 -10.78 -12.28
CA VAL A 119 3.50 -11.57 -11.60
C VAL A 119 3.83 -11.71 -10.11
N THR A 120 5.08 -11.98 -9.76
CA THR A 120 5.50 -12.12 -8.36
C THR A 120 5.41 -10.80 -7.60
N LEU A 121 5.81 -9.68 -8.20
CA LEU A 121 5.66 -8.36 -7.57
C LEU A 121 4.19 -7.95 -7.42
N ALA A 122 3.34 -8.26 -8.39
CA ALA A 122 1.89 -8.10 -8.28
C ALA A 122 1.30 -8.96 -7.14
N ALA A 123 1.78 -10.20 -6.97
CA ALA A 123 1.38 -11.06 -5.84
C ALA A 123 1.86 -10.51 -4.50
N LEU A 124 3.11 -10.04 -4.41
CA LEU A 124 3.70 -9.41 -3.22
C LEU A 124 2.95 -8.12 -2.81
N ALA A 125 2.48 -7.35 -3.80
CA ALA A 125 1.71 -6.13 -3.54
C ALA A 125 0.31 -6.40 -2.95
N VAL A 126 -0.23 -7.62 -3.12
CA VAL A 126 -1.62 -7.97 -2.77
C VAL A 126 -1.75 -8.89 -1.57
N TYR A 127 -0.84 -9.85 -1.40
CA TYR A 127 -1.08 -10.94 -0.45
C TYR A 127 -1.28 -10.43 0.99
N TYR A 128 -0.51 -9.42 1.44
CA TYR A 128 -0.57 -8.95 2.82
C TYR A 128 -1.89 -8.25 3.14
N THR A 129 -2.37 -7.40 2.23
CA THR A 129 -3.64 -6.68 2.41
C THR A 129 -4.82 -7.63 2.51
N THR A 130 -4.83 -8.68 1.69
CA THR A 130 -5.87 -9.71 1.74
C THR A 130 -5.71 -10.62 2.95
N TYR A 131 -4.47 -11.00 3.29
CA TYR A 131 -4.16 -11.84 4.45
C TYR A 131 -4.67 -11.21 5.74
N LEU A 132 -4.34 -9.93 5.95
CA LEU A 132 -4.73 -9.19 7.15
C LEU A 132 -6.26 -9.07 7.25
N ALA A 133 -6.92 -8.67 6.16
CA ALA A 133 -8.36 -8.52 6.13
C ALA A 133 -9.08 -9.86 6.38
N LEU A 134 -8.64 -10.93 5.72
CA LEU A 134 -9.21 -12.26 5.87
C LEU A 134 -8.98 -12.82 7.28
N LEU A 135 -7.79 -12.66 7.85
CA LEU A 135 -7.50 -13.13 9.22
C LEU A 135 -8.37 -12.41 10.26
N VAL A 136 -8.56 -11.09 10.12
CA VAL A 136 -9.49 -10.31 10.96
C VAL A 136 -10.92 -10.83 10.79
N GLY A 137 -11.38 -11.02 9.55
CA GLY A 137 -12.73 -11.51 9.27
C GLY A 137 -13.01 -12.91 9.81
N LEU A 138 -12.03 -13.83 9.72
CA LEU A 138 -12.11 -15.18 10.28
C LEU A 138 -12.26 -15.18 11.81
N ARG A 139 -12.00 -14.05 12.47
CA ARG A 139 -12.03 -13.85 13.92
C ARG A 139 -13.11 -12.88 14.39
N ALA A 140 -13.82 -12.23 13.47
CA ALA A 140 -14.83 -11.24 13.79
C ALA A 140 -16.08 -11.85 14.44
N ALA A 141 -16.30 -13.16 14.29
CA ALA A 141 -17.47 -13.82 14.86
C ALA A 141 -17.41 -13.88 16.41
N PRO A 142 -18.51 -13.54 17.12
CA PRO A 142 -18.59 -13.62 18.58
C PRO A 142 -18.32 -15.01 19.14
N ALA A 143 -17.69 -15.07 20.32
CA ALA A 143 -17.38 -16.33 21.00
C ALA A 143 -18.63 -17.23 21.21
N ALA A 144 -19.75 -16.61 21.59
CA ALA A 144 -21.02 -17.31 21.85
C ALA A 144 -21.56 -18.07 20.63
N TRP A 145 -21.23 -17.64 19.39
CA TRP A 145 -21.64 -18.35 18.19
C TRP A 145 -20.93 -19.70 18.07
N PHE A 146 -19.67 -19.78 18.51
CA PHE A 146 -18.93 -21.03 18.53
C PHE A 146 -19.43 -21.96 19.65
N ASP A 147 -19.79 -21.41 20.81
CA ASP A 147 -20.39 -22.19 21.90
C ASP A 147 -21.71 -22.84 21.46
N LEU A 148 -22.54 -22.12 20.70
CA LEU A 148 -23.75 -22.66 20.09
C LEU A 148 -23.46 -23.77 19.08
N VAL A 149 -22.51 -23.57 18.16
CA VAL A 149 -22.15 -24.61 17.18
C VAL A 149 -21.67 -25.88 17.88
N ARG A 150 -20.89 -25.74 18.96
CA ARG A 150 -20.42 -26.86 19.79
C ARG A 150 -21.56 -27.53 20.56
N SER A 151 -22.55 -26.78 21.07
CA SER A 151 -23.71 -27.38 21.75
C SER A 151 -24.56 -28.23 20.80
N TYR A 152 -24.55 -27.93 19.50
CA TYR A 152 -25.13 -28.79 18.46
C TYR A 152 -24.24 -29.98 18.04
N GLY A 153 -23.12 -30.23 18.74
CA GLY A 153 -22.20 -31.35 18.45
C GLY A 153 -21.37 -31.18 17.18
N ARG A 154 -21.27 -29.97 16.63
CA ARG A 154 -20.53 -29.70 15.38
C ARG A 154 -19.06 -29.38 15.66
N GLY A 155 -18.18 -29.96 14.83
CA GLY A 155 -16.73 -29.82 14.95
C GLY A 155 -16.13 -28.56 14.30
N PRO A 156 -14.80 -28.36 14.42
CA PRO A 156 -14.09 -27.15 13.98
C PRO A 156 -14.17 -26.91 12.46
N GLY A 157 -14.33 -27.97 11.66
CA GLY A 157 -14.53 -27.83 10.21
C GLY A 157 -15.87 -27.16 9.86
N GLN A 158 -16.93 -27.46 10.61
CA GLN A 158 -18.23 -26.81 10.43
C GLN A 158 -18.22 -25.40 11.00
N GLU A 159 -17.53 -25.15 12.13
CA GLU A 159 -17.27 -23.78 12.60
C GLU A 159 -16.58 -22.95 11.51
N LEU A 160 -15.55 -23.49 10.86
CA LEU A 160 -14.82 -22.82 9.79
C LEU A 160 -15.70 -22.52 8.58
N LEU A 161 -16.38 -23.54 8.04
CA LEU A 161 -17.14 -23.42 6.79
C LEU A 161 -18.46 -22.64 6.96
N GLN A 162 -19.18 -22.84 8.06
CA GLN A 162 -20.52 -22.27 8.24
C GLN A 162 -20.51 -20.93 8.96
N VAL A 163 -19.60 -20.73 9.92
CA VAL A 163 -19.55 -19.50 10.71
C VAL A 163 -18.43 -18.60 10.24
N ARG A 164 -17.17 -19.06 10.30
CA ARG A 164 -16.01 -18.19 10.04
C ARG A 164 -15.94 -17.74 8.59
N ALA A 165 -16.15 -18.63 7.62
CA ALA A 165 -16.08 -18.28 6.21
C ALA A 165 -17.15 -17.24 5.82
N ARG A 166 -18.37 -17.36 6.36
CA ARG A 166 -19.46 -16.39 6.13
C ARG A 166 -19.18 -15.06 6.81
N ALA A 167 -18.72 -15.09 8.07
CA ALA A 167 -18.35 -13.88 8.80
C ALA A 167 -17.15 -13.15 8.17
N ALA A 168 -16.23 -13.89 7.55
CA ALA A 168 -15.04 -13.33 6.92
C ALA A 168 -15.30 -12.73 5.53
N LEU A 169 -16.41 -13.09 4.88
CA LEU A 169 -16.70 -12.70 3.50
C LEU A 169 -16.70 -11.17 3.27
N PRO A 170 -17.28 -10.32 4.13
CA PRO A 170 -17.22 -8.86 3.98
C PRO A 170 -15.80 -8.32 4.06
N TYR A 171 -14.99 -8.88 4.96
CA TYR A 171 -13.59 -8.51 5.14
C TYR A 171 -12.73 -8.96 3.96
N LEU A 172 -12.96 -10.18 3.46
CA LEU A 172 -12.28 -10.69 2.27
C LEU A 172 -12.55 -9.76 1.08
N MET A 173 -13.81 -9.37 0.84
CA MET A 173 -14.13 -8.46 -0.25
C MET A 173 -13.47 -7.09 -0.09
N ALA A 174 -13.46 -6.53 1.11
CA ALA A 174 -12.75 -5.28 1.37
C ALA A 174 -11.24 -5.41 1.08
N GLY A 175 -10.64 -6.54 1.48
CA GLY A 175 -9.24 -6.88 1.18
C GLY A 175 -8.98 -6.99 -0.33
N LEU A 176 -9.80 -7.76 -1.06
CA LEU A 176 -9.72 -7.92 -2.52
C LEU A 176 -9.89 -6.58 -3.25
N GLN A 177 -10.78 -5.72 -2.76
CA GLN A 177 -11.07 -4.42 -3.36
C GLN A 177 -9.84 -3.50 -3.26
N ILE A 178 -9.16 -3.49 -2.10
CA ILE A 178 -7.91 -2.75 -1.89
C ILE A 178 -6.75 -3.37 -2.68
N ALA A 179 -6.72 -4.69 -2.78
CA ALA A 179 -5.70 -5.43 -3.50
C ALA A 179 -5.74 -5.22 -5.02
N ALA A 180 -6.91 -5.00 -5.62
CA ALA A 180 -7.02 -4.95 -7.07
C ALA A 180 -6.18 -3.82 -7.73
N PRO A 181 -6.22 -2.56 -7.25
CA PRO A 181 -5.26 -1.54 -7.68
C PRO A 181 -3.80 -1.87 -7.36
N ALA A 182 -3.53 -2.53 -6.23
CA ALA A 182 -2.18 -2.88 -5.80
C ALA A 182 -1.53 -3.93 -6.72
N ALA A 183 -2.30 -4.87 -7.27
CA ALA A 183 -1.81 -5.81 -8.27
C ALA A 183 -1.30 -5.09 -9.53
N LEU A 184 -2.05 -4.09 -10.02
CA LEU A 184 -1.61 -3.29 -11.17
C LEU A 184 -0.31 -2.53 -10.84
N LEU A 185 -0.23 -1.97 -9.64
CA LEU A 185 0.98 -1.31 -9.16
C LEU A 185 2.18 -2.27 -9.12
N GLY A 186 2.03 -3.48 -8.58
CA GLY A 186 3.10 -4.47 -8.54
C GLY A 186 3.55 -4.93 -9.93
N ALA A 187 2.62 -5.12 -10.87
CA ALA A 187 2.93 -5.43 -12.26
C ALA A 187 3.72 -4.29 -12.93
N LEU A 188 3.24 -3.04 -12.80
CA LEU A 188 3.94 -1.86 -13.33
C LEU A 188 5.36 -1.71 -12.75
N VAL A 189 5.54 -1.90 -11.44
CA VAL A 189 6.88 -1.90 -10.82
C VAL A 189 7.75 -3.00 -11.43
N GLY A 190 7.22 -4.20 -11.61
CA GLY A 190 7.97 -5.29 -12.23
C GLY A 190 8.36 -5.00 -13.68
N GLU A 191 7.48 -4.35 -14.43
CA GLU A 191 7.78 -3.96 -15.81
C GLU A 191 8.91 -2.93 -15.88
N PHE A 192 8.95 -2.02 -14.90
CA PHE A 192 10.00 -1.01 -14.81
C PHE A 192 11.39 -1.63 -14.61
N THR A 193 11.47 -2.77 -13.93
CA THR A 193 12.74 -3.43 -13.59
C THR A 193 13.35 -4.23 -14.76
N GLY A 194 12.97 -3.87 -15.99
CA GLY A 194 13.60 -4.33 -17.22
C GLY A 194 12.72 -5.26 -18.05
N ALA A 195 11.40 -5.06 -18.09
CA ALA A 195 10.54 -5.77 -19.04
C ALA A 195 10.65 -5.20 -20.45
N GLU A 196 10.37 -6.05 -21.44
CA GLU A 196 10.38 -5.67 -22.85
C GLU A 196 9.05 -5.07 -23.32
N ARG A 197 7.96 -5.41 -22.63
CA ARG A 197 6.59 -5.05 -22.99
C ARG A 197 5.81 -4.69 -21.73
N GLY A 198 4.73 -3.92 -21.91
CA GLY A 198 3.84 -3.52 -20.83
C GLY A 198 3.61 -2.01 -20.76
N LEU A 199 2.55 -1.62 -20.06
CA LEU A 199 2.15 -0.22 -19.86
C LEU A 199 3.24 0.57 -19.13
N GLY A 200 3.88 -0.06 -18.17
CA GLY A 200 4.96 0.53 -17.39
C GLY A 200 6.21 0.81 -18.22
N VAL A 201 6.56 -0.08 -19.16
CA VAL A 201 7.64 0.19 -20.13
C VAL A 201 7.35 1.43 -20.95
N LEU A 202 6.09 1.62 -21.38
CA LEU A 202 5.67 2.83 -22.10
C LEU A 202 5.74 4.09 -21.22
N VAL A 203 5.38 4.00 -19.94
CA VAL A 203 5.48 5.12 -19.00
C VAL A 203 6.93 5.58 -18.87
N ILE A 204 7.88 4.65 -18.68
CA ILE A 204 9.31 5.01 -18.61
C ILE A 204 9.76 5.65 -19.93
N ARG A 205 9.34 5.10 -21.07
CA ARG A 205 9.73 5.61 -22.39
C ARG A 205 9.25 7.04 -22.62
N THR A 206 7.97 7.31 -22.35
CA THR A 206 7.36 8.64 -22.51
C THR A 206 7.97 9.63 -21.52
N MET A 207 8.18 9.22 -20.27
CA MET A 207 8.84 10.03 -19.24
C MET A 207 10.27 10.42 -19.64
N ARG A 208 11.10 9.45 -20.08
CA ARG A 208 12.48 9.71 -20.52
C ARG A 208 12.54 10.51 -21.82
N GLY A 209 11.52 10.38 -22.67
CA GLY A 209 11.37 11.18 -23.89
C GLY A 209 10.80 12.59 -23.67
N LEU A 210 10.49 12.96 -22.43
CA LEU A 210 9.78 14.21 -22.07
C LEU A 210 8.47 14.38 -22.84
N ASP A 211 7.82 13.28 -23.22
CA ASP A 211 6.50 13.26 -23.85
C ASP A 211 5.44 13.44 -22.75
N ALA A 212 5.15 14.70 -22.43
CA ALA A 212 4.17 15.05 -21.40
C ALA A 212 2.76 14.51 -21.73
N PRO A 213 2.21 14.70 -22.95
CA PRO A 213 0.93 14.11 -23.33
C PRO A 213 0.89 12.58 -23.16
N GLY A 214 1.94 11.87 -23.58
CA GLY A 214 2.03 10.43 -23.42
C GLY A 214 2.12 9.99 -21.96
N THR A 215 2.92 10.68 -21.14
CA THR A 215 3.04 10.40 -19.70
C THR A 215 1.70 10.57 -19.00
N TRP A 216 0.99 11.69 -19.24
CA TRP A 216 -0.34 11.95 -18.69
C TRP A 216 -1.39 10.98 -19.20
N ALA A 217 -1.34 10.61 -20.48
CA ALA A 217 -2.26 9.66 -21.09
C ALA A 217 -2.15 8.25 -20.49
N LEU A 218 -0.93 7.71 -20.42
CA LEU A 218 -0.68 6.42 -19.80
C LEU A 218 -1.01 6.44 -18.32
N ALA A 219 -0.79 7.59 -17.66
CA ALA A 219 -1.16 7.77 -16.28
C ALA A 219 -2.67 7.72 -16.04
N LEU A 220 -3.43 8.39 -16.88
CA LEU A 220 -4.88 8.37 -16.86
C LEU A 220 -5.43 6.97 -17.16
N VAL A 221 -4.81 6.23 -18.08
CA VAL A 221 -5.17 4.83 -18.37
C VAL A 221 -4.95 3.94 -17.15
N ALA A 222 -3.76 3.99 -16.53
CA ALA A 222 -3.46 3.21 -15.33
C ALA A 222 -4.42 3.55 -14.18
N ALA A 223 -4.68 4.83 -13.94
CA ALA A 223 -5.64 5.29 -12.93
C ALA A 223 -7.07 4.78 -13.20
N SER A 224 -7.53 4.90 -14.45
CA SER A 224 -8.88 4.48 -14.85
C SER A 224 -9.06 2.98 -14.68
N VAL A 225 -8.05 2.19 -15.04
CA VAL A 225 -8.06 0.73 -14.88
C VAL A 225 -8.05 0.34 -13.40
N SER A 226 -7.23 0.98 -12.56
CA SER A 226 -7.23 0.76 -11.12
C SER A 226 -8.57 1.09 -10.47
N VAL A 227 -9.18 2.23 -10.83
CA VAL A 227 -10.51 2.62 -10.36
C VAL A 227 -11.57 1.63 -10.83
N ALA A 228 -11.52 1.20 -12.09
CA ALA A 228 -12.44 0.21 -12.63
C ALA A 228 -12.31 -1.15 -11.93
N ALA A 229 -11.08 -1.59 -11.61
CA ALA A 229 -10.85 -2.82 -10.86
C ALA A 229 -11.37 -2.72 -9.42
N TYR A 230 -11.10 -1.61 -8.73
CA TYR A 230 -11.63 -1.33 -7.39
C TYR A 230 -13.17 -1.30 -7.38
N ALA A 231 -13.78 -0.60 -8.33
CA ALA A 231 -15.24 -0.51 -8.47
C ALA A 231 -15.85 -1.86 -8.87
N GLY A 232 -15.18 -2.64 -9.71
CA GLY A 232 -15.62 -3.96 -10.15
C GLY A 232 -15.74 -4.96 -8.99
N ILE A 233 -14.73 -5.01 -8.11
CA ILE A 233 -14.80 -5.85 -6.89
C ILE A 233 -15.87 -5.33 -5.93
N GLY A 234 -16.01 -4.01 -5.77
CA GLY A 234 -17.06 -3.41 -4.94
C GLY A 234 -18.48 -3.72 -5.45
N ALA A 235 -18.70 -3.61 -6.76
CA ALA A 235 -19.96 -3.95 -7.40
C ALA A 235 -20.28 -5.44 -7.30
N LEU A 236 -19.27 -6.31 -7.42
CA LEU A 236 -19.41 -7.74 -7.17
C LEU A 236 -19.85 -8.00 -5.72
N ALA A 237 -19.24 -7.33 -4.74
CA ALA A 237 -19.62 -7.48 -3.34
C ALA A 237 -21.08 -7.07 -3.06
N GLN A 238 -21.52 -5.97 -3.70
CA GLN A 238 -22.92 -5.52 -3.63
C GLN A 238 -23.89 -6.49 -4.31
N ARG A 239 -23.53 -7.01 -5.49
CA ARG A 239 -24.34 -8.01 -6.22
C ARG A 239 -24.51 -9.31 -5.43
N LEU A 240 -23.47 -9.73 -4.72
CA LEU A 240 -23.48 -10.90 -3.85
C LEU A 240 -24.19 -10.64 -2.50
N GLN A 241 -24.75 -9.44 -2.28
CA GLN A 241 -25.47 -9.03 -1.07
C GLN A 241 -24.69 -9.33 0.21
N ILE A 242 -23.37 -9.13 0.16
CA ILE A 242 -22.50 -9.45 1.27
C ILE A 242 -22.83 -8.49 2.42
N PRO A 243 -23.20 -9.00 3.62
CA PRO A 243 -23.60 -8.15 4.73
C PRO A 243 -22.44 -7.24 5.15
N PRO A 244 -22.72 -6.08 5.77
CA PRO A 244 -21.66 -5.24 6.29
C PRO A 244 -20.80 -6.00 7.30
N ALA A 245 -19.52 -5.66 7.36
CA ALA A 245 -18.59 -6.27 8.31
C ALA A 245 -19.13 -6.14 9.74
N LEU A 246 -19.25 -7.27 10.44
CA LEU A 246 -19.70 -7.33 11.83
C LEU A 246 -18.60 -6.77 12.74
N LEU A 247 -18.65 -5.46 13.00
CA LEU A 247 -17.80 -4.80 13.99
C LEU A 247 -18.29 -5.13 15.41
N LEU A 248 -18.17 -6.38 15.82
CA LEU A 248 -18.41 -6.81 17.20
C LEU A 248 -17.07 -6.99 17.91
N SER A 249 -17.08 -6.70 19.21
CA SER A 249 -15.97 -6.57 20.16
C SER A 249 -14.74 -7.45 19.88
N PRO A 250 -13.53 -6.96 20.20
CA PRO A 250 -12.28 -7.63 19.84
C PRO A 250 -12.26 -9.10 20.32
N PRO A 251 -11.70 -10.03 19.52
CA PRO A 251 -11.54 -11.42 19.93
C PRO A 251 -10.74 -11.49 21.23
N ARG A 252 -11.10 -12.43 22.12
CA ARG A 252 -10.41 -12.70 23.39
C ARG A 252 -8.90 -12.71 23.17
N GLN A 253 -8.20 -11.81 23.87
CA GLN A 253 -6.75 -11.64 23.89
C GLN A 253 -6.02 -12.99 23.90
N ALA A 254 -5.21 -13.23 22.88
CA ALA A 254 -4.20 -14.27 22.96
C ALA A 254 -3.21 -13.88 24.07
N ARG A 255 -3.16 -14.66 25.16
CA ARG A 255 -2.22 -14.58 26.30
C ARG A 255 -0.95 -13.81 25.95
N GLN A 256 -0.67 -12.71 26.66
CA GLN A 256 0.59 -11.95 26.54
C GLN A 256 1.77 -12.93 26.58
N GLY A 257 2.34 -13.23 25.42
CA GLY A 257 3.51 -14.08 25.35
C GLY A 257 4.74 -13.26 25.71
N ARG A 258 5.81 -13.92 26.11
CA ARG A 258 7.11 -13.27 26.32
C ARG A 258 7.54 -12.63 24.98
N PRO A 259 7.50 -11.29 24.83
CA PRO A 259 7.72 -10.63 23.54
C PRO A 259 9.11 -10.93 22.97
N LEU A 260 10.10 -11.09 23.84
CA LEU A 260 11.47 -11.48 23.50
C LEU A 260 11.55 -12.88 22.86
N VAL A 261 10.76 -13.85 23.36
CA VAL A 261 10.74 -15.21 22.81
C VAL A 261 10.11 -15.19 21.42
N THR A 262 9.01 -14.46 21.25
CA THR A 262 8.37 -14.31 19.93
C THR A 262 9.31 -13.61 18.94
N ALA A 263 10.00 -12.55 19.35
CA ALA A 263 10.99 -11.88 18.51
C ALA A 263 12.14 -12.81 18.12
N GLY A 264 12.68 -13.59 19.06
CA GLY A 264 13.72 -14.60 18.79
C GLY A 264 13.25 -15.69 17.82
N LEU A 265 12.02 -16.18 17.98
CA LEU A 265 11.42 -17.15 17.06
C LEU A 265 11.21 -16.58 15.66
N VAL A 266 10.77 -15.32 15.56
CA VAL A 266 10.62 -14.63 14.27
C VAL A 266 11.98 -14.45 13.61
N ALA A 267 13.00 -13.99 14.34
CA ALA A 267 14.35 -13.82 13.79
C ALA A 267 14.91 -15.16 13.31
N LEU A 268 14.78 -16.22 14.10
CA LEU A 268 15.20 -17.57 13.71
C LEU A 268 14.43 -18.06 12.48
N ALA A 269 13.11 -17.84 12.43
CA ALA A 269 12.30 -18.23 11.29
C ALA A 269 12.67 -17.45 10.01
N VAL A 270 12.96 -16.16 10.11
CA VAL A 270 13.46 -15.35 8.97
C VAL A 270 14.78 -15.91 8.46
N LEU A 271 15.75 -16.15 9.35
CA LEU A 271 17.06 -16.68 8.97
C LEU A 271 16.96 -18.08 8.37
N ALA A 272 16.13 -18.94 8.96
CA ALA A 272 15.89 -20.30 8.47
C ALA A 272 15.19 -20.28 7.10
N LEU A 273 14.09 -19.52 6.95
CA LEU A 273 13.37 -19.42 5.67
C LEU A 273 14.22 -18.80 4.57
N TRP A 274 15.00 -17.76 4.88
CA TRP A 274 15.92 -17.16 3.92
C TRP A 274 16.95 -18.20 3.45
N THR A 275 17.61 -18.89 4.40
CA THR A 275 18.64 -19.89 4.05
C THR A 275 18.05 -21.08 3.28
N LEU A 276 16.95 -21.66 3.78
CA LEU A 276 16.26 -22.78 3.16
C LEU A 276 15.72 -22.44 1.77
N ALA A 277 15.27 -21.20 1.54
CA ALA A 277 14.87 -20.78 0.20
C ALA A 277 16.08 -20.75 -0.75
N MET A 278 17.22 -20.20 -0.34
CA MET A 278 18.40 -20.14 -1.20
C MET A 278 18.94 -21.53 -1.53
N GLU A 279 19.00 -22.42 -0.54
CA GLU A 279 19.51 -23.78 -0.70
C GLU A 279 18.51 -24.69 -1.40
N GLY A 280 17.24 -24.64 -1.00
CA GLY A 280 16.17 -25.48 -1.54
C GLY A 280 15.88 -25.23 -3.02
N PHE A 281 16.05 -23.99 -3.49
CA PHE A 281 15.96 -23.65 -4.91
C PHE A 281 17.29 -23.74 -5.67
N GLY A 282 18.39 -24.12 -4.99
CA GLY A 282 19.70 -24.28 -5.62
C GLY A 282 20.25 -22.97 -6.22
N LEU A 283 19.98 -21.83 -5.58
CA LEU A 283 20.31 -20.53 -6.15
C LEU A 283 21.81 -20.23 -6.09
N SER A 284 22.33 -19.65 -7.17
CA SER A 284 23.76 -19.35 -7.27
C SER A 284 24.19 -18.32 -6.21
N PRO A 285 25.25 -18.61 -5.42
CA PRO A 285 25.89 -17.67 -4.48
C PRO A 285 26.23 -16.31 -5.09
N PHE A 286 26.43 -16.26 -6.40
CA PHE A 286 26.83 -15.06 -7.11
C PHE A 286 25.82 -13.92 -6.92
N PHE A 287 24.54 -14.20 -7.15
CA PHE A 287 23.47 -13.21 -7.02
C PHE A 287 22.60 -13.42 -5.78
N ALA A 288 22.39 -14.66 -5.34
CA ALA A 288 21.54 -14.99 -4.20
C ALA A 288 22.37 -15.00 -2.91
N LYS A 289 22.35 -13.88 -2.17
CA LYS A 289 23.12 -13.71 -0.94
C LYS A 289 22.38 -14.28 0.26
N ARG A 290 23.11 -15.03 1.10
CA ARG A 290 22.62 -15.57 2.37
C ARG A 290 22.76 -14.54 3.49
N PRO A 291 22.11 -14.76 4.65
CA PRO A 291 22.26 -13.85 5.79
C PRO A 291 23.72 -13.60 6.19
N TRP A 292 24.56 -14.63 6.15
CA TRP A 292 25.98 -14.51 6.46
C TRP A 292 26.78 -13.78 5.37
N ASP A 293 26.37 -13.85 4.11
CA ASP A 293 27.03 -13.08 3.03
C ASP A 293 26.79 -11.58 3.22
N VAL A 294 25.58 -11.20 3.61
CA VAL A 294 25.22 -9.80 3.94
C VAL A 294 25.96 -9.34 5.19
N TRP A 295 26.03 -10.18 6.23
CA TRP A 295 26.82 -9.89 7.42
C TRP A 295 28.30 -9.71 7.09
N ALA A 296 28.88 -10.62 6.31
CA ALA A 296 30.26 -10.55 5.92
C ALA A 296 30.56 -9.29 5.11
N PHE A 297 29.69 -8.97 4.15
CA PHE A 297 29.80 -7.77 3.31
C PHE A 297 29.79 -6.47 4.11
N LEU A 298 28.94 -6.38 5.15
CA LEU A 298 28.75 -5.17 5.95
C LEU A 298 29.69 -5.07 7.16
N VAL A 299 30.22 -6.18 7.67
CA VAL A 299 30.94 -6.20 8.96
C VAL A 299 32.37 -6.66 8.80
N THR A 300 32.61 -7.81 8.15
CA THR A 300 33.92 -8.50 8.20
C THR A 300 34.77 -8.31 6.94
N ALA A 301 34.19 -7.89 5.82
CA ALA A 301 34.93 -7.66 4.58
C ALA A 301 35.97 -6.54 4.76
N PRO A 302 37.10 -6.56 4.03
CA PRO A 302 38.11 -5.51 4.10
C PRO A 302 37.53 -4.10 3.82
N ASP A 303 36.64 -4.01 2.82
CA ASP A 303 35.98 -2.77 2.42
C ASP A 303 34.66 -2.52 3.18
N ALA A 304 34.36 -3.26 4.25
CA ALA A 304 33.11 -3.16 4.98
C ALA A 304 32.83 -1.74 5.50
N ALA A 305 33.87 -1.00 5.90
CA ALA A 305 33.72 0.40 6.32
C ALA A 305 33.22 1.29 5.17
N ALA A 306 33.77 1.12 3.96
CA ALA A 306 33.34 1.85 2.77
C ALA A 306 31.91 1.45 2.37
N HIS A 307 31.57 0.16 2.40
CA HIS A 307 30.21 -0.32 2.14
C HIS A 307 29.19 0.31 3.09
N ARG A 308 29.50 0.36 4.40
CA ARG A 308 28.63 1.01 5.40
C ARG A 308 28.52 2.52 5.17
N ALA A 309 29.60 3.19 4.78
CA ALA A 309 29.58 4.62 4.49
C ALA A 309 28.68 4.93 3.28
N THR A 310 28.86 4.21 2.17
CA THR A 310 28.02 4.35 0.96
C THR A 310 26.54 4.10 1.26
N LEU A 311 26.26 3.01 1.99
CA LEU A 311 24.89 2.65 2.31
C LEU A 311 24.26 3.60 3.33
N GLY A 312 25.03 4.06 4.31
CA GLY A 312 24.60 5.05 5.29
C GLY A 312 24.27 6.39 4.65
N ALA A 313 25.09 6.86 3.70
CA ALA A 313 24.84 8.08 2.94
C ALA A 313 23.56 7.95 2.10
N ALA A 314 23.42 6.86 1.35
CA ALA A 314 22.21 6.60 0.55
C ALA A 314 20.95 6.53 1.44
N LEU A 315 21.03 5.85 2.59
CA LEU A 315 19.91 5.76 3.53
C LEU A 315 19.53 7.11 4.15
N ALA A 316 20.53 7.94 4.48
CA ALA A 316 20.31 9.27 5.02
C ALA A 316 19.58 10.16 4.02
N GLU A 317 19.97 10.13 2.74
CA GLU A 317 19.25 10.84 1.68
C GLU A 317 17.82 10.34 1.52
N THR A 318 17.61 9.03 1.50
CA THR A 318 16.25 8.46 1.42
C THR A 318 15.39 8.86 2.59
N LEU A 319 15.91 8.87 3.80
CA LEU A 319 15.20 9.35 4.98
C LEU A 319 14.94 10.86 4.92
N ALA A 320 15.87 11.65 4.37
CA ALA A 320 15.70 13.09 4.19
C ALA A 320 14.53 13.43 3.25
N PHE A 321 14.17 12.54 2.31
CA PHE A 321 12.98 12.72 1.48
C PHE A 321 11.74 12.03 2.06
N ALA A 322 11.89 10.79 2.55
CA ALA A 322 10.78 9.98 3.02
C ALA A 322 10.15 10.53 4.30
N LEU A 323 10.95 11.00 5.28
CA LEU A 323 10.43 11.41 6.58
C LEU A 323 9.61 12.72 6.51
N PRO A 324 10.08 13.81 5.88
CA PRO A 324 9.27 15.02 5.74
C PRO A 324 8.01 14.76 4.92
N GLY A 325 8.12 13.98 3.83
CA GLY A 325 6.97 13.60 3.02
C GLY A 325 5.95 12.79 3.82
N TYR A 326 6.43 11.84 4.63
CA TYR A 326 5.59 11.03 5.51
C TYR A 326 4.83 11.87 6.53
N LEU A 327 5.53 12.73 7.25
CA LEU A 327 4.90 13.60 8.25
C LEU A 327 3.93 14.60 7.60
N ALA A 328 4.32 15.22 6.48
CA ALA A 328 3.46 16.15 5.75
C ALA A 328 2.19 15.46 5.26
N GLY A 329 2.29 14.27 4.67
CA GLY A 329 1.13 13.49 4.21
C GLY A 329 0.18 13.14 5.35
N LEU A 330 0.70 12.68 6.48
CA LEU A 330 -0.12 12.39 7.66
C LEU A 330 -0.84 13.62 8.19
N LEU A 331 -0.10 14.73 8.37
CA LEU A 331 -0.63 15.97 8.92
C LEU A 331 -1.68 16.58 8.00
N LEU A 332 -1.40 16.68 6.70
CA LEU A 332 -2.34 17.21 5.72
C LEU A 332 -3.60 16.35 5.63
N GLY A 333 -3.45 15.02 5.67
CA GLY A 333 -4.57 14.09 5.62
C GLY A 333 -5.50 14.24 6.83
N ALA A 334 -4.92 14.27 8.04
CA ALA A 334 -5.66 14.46 9.28
C ALA A 334 -6.30 15.87 9.38
N ALA A 335 -5.57 16.92 9.00
CA ALA A 335 -6.05 18.29 9.04
C ALA A 335 -7.22 18.51 8.06
N LEU A 336 -7.11 18.02 6.83
CA LEU A 336 -8.20 18.12 5.88
C LEU A 336 -9.40 17.27 6.30
N ALA A 337 -9.18 16.08 6.87
CA ALA A 337 -10.26 15.27 7.42
C ALA A 337 -11.05 16.04 8.49
N ALA A 338 -10.35 16.69 9.42
CA ALA A 338 -10.97 17.53 10.45
C ALA A 338 -11.73 18.71 9.84
N GLY A 339 -11.16 19.39 8.84
CA GLY A 339 -11.82 20.48 8.11
C GLY A 339 -13.11 20.05 7.40
N VAL A 340 -13.11 18.88 6.76
CA VAL A 340 -14.29 18.31 6.10
C VAL A 340 -15.42 18.02 7.10
N VAL A 341 -15.09 17.60 8.32
CA VAL A 341 -16.08 17.37 9.38
C VAL A 341 -16.65 18.68 9.92
N LEU A 342 -15.84 19.75 10.00
CA LEU A 342 -16.31 21.09 10.36
C LEU A 342 -17.20 21.72 9.28
N TRP A 343 -16.98 21.38 8.00
CA TRP A 343 -17.77 21.88 6.87
C TRP A 343 -18.39 20.75 6.04
N PRO A 344 -19.50 20.12 6.50
CA PRO A 344 -20.11 18.96 5.85
C PRO A 344 -20.51 19.16 4.40
N ARG A 345 -20.75 20.41 3.96
CA ARG A 345 -21.05 20.75 2.56
C ARG A 345 -19.89 20.41 1.62
N THR A 346 -18.65 20.48 2.10
CA THR A 346 -17.46 20.14 1.30
C THR A 346 -17.27 18.62 1.17
N ALA A 347 -17.81 17.83 2.12
CA ALA A 347 -17.69 16.38 2.13
C ALA A 347 -18.30 15.72 0.87
N GLN A 348 -19.38 16.29 0.35
CA GLN A 348 -20.07 15.77 -0.85
C GLN A 348 -19.20 15.86 -2.11
N LEU A 349 -18.28 16.83 -2.16
CA LEU A 349 -17.34 17.02 -3.27
C LEU A 349 -16.02 16.25 -3.03
N LEU A 350 -15.53 16.26 -1.80
CA LEU A 350 -14.19 15.76 -1.47
C LEU A 350 -14.12 14.24 -1.27
N LEU A 351 -15.20 13.60 -0.79
CA LEU A 351 -15.18 12.15 -0.56
C LEU A 351 -15.04 11.31 -1.83
N PRO A 352 -15.84 11.55 -2.90
CA PRO A 352 -15.70 10.80 -4.14
C PRO A 352 -14.32 11.02 -4.77
N ALA A 353 -13.82 12.26 -4.73
CA ALA A 353 -12.51 12.61 -5.25
C ALA A 353 -11.38 11.92 -4.45
N ALA A 354 -11.42 11.94 -3.12
CA ALA A 354 -10.42 11.30 -2.27
C ALA A 354 -10.38 9.78 -2.46
N ILE A 355 -11.56 9.14 -2.61
CA ILE A 355 -11.67 7.71 -2.88
C ILE A 355 -11.08 7.38 -4.27
N ALA A 356 -11.40 8.17 -5.29
CA ALA A 356 -10.88 7.97 -6.64
C ALA A 356 -9.36 8.19 -6.71
N LEU A 357 -8.85 9.24 -6.07
CA LEU A 357 -7.42 9.59 -6.04
C LEU A 357 -6.59 8.54 -5.29
N ARG A 358 -7.14 7.92 -4.25
CA ARG A 358 -6.50 6.80 -3.55
C ARG A 358 -6.20 5.60 -4.47
N SER A 359 -7.02 5.40 -5.51
CA SER A 359 -6.85 4.27 -6.42
C SER A 359 -5.80 4.51 -7.50
N ILE A 360 -5.24 5.73 -7.62
CA ILE A 360 -4.21 6.02 -8.62
C ILE A 360 -2.87 5.42 -8.16
N PRO A 361 -2.24 4.54 -8.96
CA PRO A 361 -0.93 3.98 -8.61
C PRO A 361 0.14 5.06 -8.45
N ILE A 362 0.97 4.99 -7.40
CA ILE A 362 2.03 5.99 -7.18
C ILE A 362 3.03 6.06 -8.33
N VAL A 363 3.36 4.90 -8.88
CA VAL A 363 4.35 4.73 -9.94
C VAL A 363 3.98 5.57 -11.17
N THR A 364 2.68 5.82 -11.31
CA THR A 364 2.09 6.63 -12.36
C THR A 364 2.15 8.13 -12.06
N THR A 365 2.04 8.54 -10.80
CA THR A 365 2.07 9.96 -10.41
C THR A 365 3.48 10.50 -10.23
N ALA A 366 4.45 9.65 -9.89
CA ALA A 366 5.83 10.04 -9.69
C ALA A 366 6.44 10.74 -10.94
N PRO A 367 6.32 10.21 -12.18
CA PRO A 367 6.75 10.90 -13.39
C PRO A 367 6.15 12.30 -13.55
N LEU A 368 4.85 12.45 -13.27
CA LEU A 368 4.12 13.70 -13.42
C LEU A 368 4.57 14.75 -12.40
N LEU A 369 4.80 14.33 -11.16
CA LEU A 369 5.28 15.20 -10.10
C LEU A 369 6.74 15.60 -10.30
N VAL A 370 7.56 14.71 -10.85
CA VAL A 370 8.95 15.00 -11.23
C VAL A 370 8.99 16.01 -12.38
N LEU A 371 8.11 15.84 -13.36
CA LEU A 371 7.95 16.79 -14.45
C LEU A 371 7.55 18.17 -13.86
N ALA A 372 6.50 18.22 -13.04
CA ALA A 372 5.92 19.44 -12.47
C ALA A 372 6.86 20.21 -11.50
N LEU A 373 7.51 19.50 -10.58
CA LEU A 373 8.28 20.09 -9.48
C LEU A 373 9.79 20.01 -9.68
N GLY A 374 10.23 19.40 -10.78
CA GLY A 374 11.62 19.14 -11.08
C GLY A 374 12.20 17.90 -10.39
N ARG A 375 13.42 17.56 -10.81
CA ARG A 375 14.23 16.49 -10.21
C ARG A 375 14.93 17.04 -8.97
N GLY A 376 14.44 16.68 -7.78
CA GLY A 376 15.06 17.12 -6.53
C GLY A 376 14.23 16.78 -5.28
N ALA A 377 14.68 17.28 -4.14
CA ALA A 377 14.09 16.99 -2.83
C ALA A 377 12.60 17.34 -2.78
N THR A 378 12.21 18.52 -3.27
CA THR A 378 10.82 18.99 -3.25
C THR A 378 9.89 18.02 -3.97
N GLY A 379 10.23 17.62 -5.21
CA GLY A 379 9.42 16.68 -5.99
C GLY A 379 9.26 15.34 -5.28
N THR A 380 10.37 14.77 -4.79
CA THR A 380 10.35 13.48 -4.06
C THR A 380 9.52 13.56 -2.78
N ILE A 381 9.72 14.62 -1.96
CA ILE A 381 8.96 14.84 -0.72
C ILE A 381 7.46 14.96 -1.03
N THR A 382 7.09 15.70 -2.09
CA THR A 382 5.69 15.84 -2.49
C THR A 382 5.09 14.53 -2.96
N ILE A 383 5.82 13.71 -3.73
CA ILE A 383 5.37 12.38 -4.15
C ILE A 383 5.02 11.52 -2.93
N VAL A 384 5.94 11.48 -1.95
CA VAL A 384 5.73 10.73 -0.70
C VAL A 384 4.52 11.29 0.06
N ALA A 385 4.42 12.62 0.22
CA ALA A 385 3.33 13.26 0.94
C ALA A 385 1.96 13.00 0.31
N VAL A 386 1.83 13.16 -1.01
CA VAL A 386 0.58 12.93 -1.75
C VAL A 386 0.12 11.48 -1.59
N MET A 387 1.03 10.52 -1.65
CA MET A 387 0.68 9.11 -1.51
C MET A 387 0.18 8.76 -0.10
N ILE A 388 0.69 9.43 0.94
CA ILE A 388 0.30 9.17 2.34
C ILE A 388 -0.94 9.98 2.73
N PHE A 389 -1.12 11.13 2.08
CA PHE A 389 -2.22 12.06 2.29
C PHE A 389 -3.59 11.40 2.08
N PHE A 390 -3.85 10.76 0.93
CA PHE A 390 -5.18 10.24 0.63
C PHE A 390 -5.62 9.07 1.52
N PRO A 391 -4.80 8.02 1.76
CA PRO A 391 -5.16 6.96 2.68
C PRO A 391 -5.42 7.48 4.10
N THR A 392 -4.60 8.43 4.57
CA THR A 392 -4.75 9.04 5.89
C THR A 392 -6.01 9.88 6.00
N LEU A 393 -6.32 10.70 4.99
CA LEU A 393 -7.55 11.48 4.90
C LEU A 393 -8.78 10.58 5.03
N VAL A 394 -8.84 9.51 4.24
CA VAL A 394 -9.97 8.57 4.25
C VAL A 394 -10.07 7.84 5.58
N ALA A 395 -8.96 7.36 6.13
CA ALA A 395 -8.94 6.67 7.43
C ALA A 395 -9.40 7.58 8.58
N CYS A 396 -8.91 8.82 8.63
CA CYS A 396 -9.32 9.80 9.63
C CYS A 396 -10.80 10.15 9.51
N LEU A 397 -11.30 10.40 8.29
CA LEU A 397 -12.72 10.67 8.05
C LEU A 397 -13.62 9.51 8.48
N GLN A 398 -13.22 8.27 8.18
CA GLN A 398 -13.94 7.07 8.62
C GLN A 398 -13.91 6.92 10.14
N GLY A 399 -12.74 7.11 10.77
CA GLY A 399 -12.58 7.05 12.22
C GLY A 399 -13.43 8.09 12.96
N MET A 400 -13.45 9.33 12.49
CA MET A 400 -14.30 10.39 13.06
C MET A 400 -15.80 10.05 12.93
N ARG A 401 -16.21 9.43 11.82
CA ARG A 401 -17.60 9.00 11.59
C ARG A 401 -18.02 7.80 12.43
N GLN A 402 -17.08 7.04 12.96
CA GLN A 402 -17.33 5.90 13.85
C GLN A 402 -17.54 6.31 15.31
N THR A 403 -17.55 7.61 15.62
CA THR A 403 -17.90 8.11 16.96
C THR A 403 -19.28 7.57 17.36
N PRO A 404 -19.44 6.92 18.53
CA PRO A 404 -20.73 6.37 18.97
C PRO A 404 -21.83 7.43 19.02
N ALA A 405 -23.05 7.05 18.63
CA ALA A 405 -24.19 7.96 18.60
C ALA A 405 -24.45 8.60 19.98
N GLN A 406 -24.30 7.82 21.06
CA GLN A 406 -24.50 8.26 22.43
C GLN A 406 -23.53 9.38 22.84
N VAL A 407 -22.28 9.31 22.36
CA VAL A 407 -21.30 10.39 22.58
C VAL A 407 -21.76 11.65 21.84
N GLY A 408 -22.26 11.50 20.60
CA GLY A 408 -22.84 12.62 19.85
C GLY A 408 -24.00 13.30 20.58
N GLU A 409 -24.97 12.50 21.04
CA GLU A 409 -26.16 12.95 21.77
C GLU A 409 -25.81 13.71 23.06
N LEU A 410 -24.76 13.28 23.77
CA LEU A 410 -24.26 14.00 24.93
C LEU A 410 -23.80 15.42 24.57
N PHE A 411 -22.98 15.57 23.53
CA PHE A 411 -22.51 16.89 23.08
C PHE A 411 -23.67 17.76 22.59
N ASP A 412 -24.67 17.16 21.96
CA ASP A 412 -25.86 17.86 21.47
C ASP A 412 -26.73 18.34 22.65
N SER A 413 -26.86 17.55 23.73
CA SER A 413 -27.54 17.94 24.97
C SER A 413 -26.88 19.12 25.68
N TYR A 414 -25.54 19.19 25.66
CA TYR A 414 -24.78 20.34 26.18
C TYR A 414 -24.70 21.53 25.20
N ALA A 415 -25.39 21.48 24.05
CA ALA A 415 -25.30 22.47 22.98
C ALA A 415 -23.85 22.82 22.60
N ALA A 416 -22.97 21.81 22.61
CA ALA A 416 -21.55 22.00 22.39
C ALA A 416 -21.25 22.38 20.93
N SER A 417 -20.30 23.31 20.74
CA SER A 417 -19.92 23.75 19.39
C SER A 417 -19.29 22.61 18.57
N PRO A 418 -19.37 22.66 17.22
CA PRO A 418 -18.77 21.64 16.35
C PRO A 418 -17.27 21.44 16.59
N VAL A 419 -16.55 22.51 16.98
CA VAL A 419 -15.12 22.44 17.32
C VAL A 419 -14.90 21.69 18.63
N ARG A 420 -15.74 21.90 19.65
CA ARG A 420 -15.64 21.15 20.91
C ARG A 420 -15.94 19.67 20.70
N ARG A 421 -16.97 19.37 19.91
CA ARG A 421 -17.33 18.00 19.50
C ARG A 421 -16.20 17.34 18.70
N LEU A 422 -15.57 18.06 17.79
CA LEU A 422 -14.40 17.58 17.05
C LEU A 422 -13.26 17.23 18.02
N ILE A 423 -12.82 18.19 18.85
CA ILE A 423 -11.64 18.02 19.69
C ILE A 423 -11.82 16.93 20.75
N HIS A 424 -12.99 16.85 21.39
CA HIS A 424 -13.19 15.99 22.55
C HIS A 424 -13.88 14.66 22.26
N ALA A 425 -14.54 14.51 21.10
CA ALA A 425 -15.19 13.24 20.73
C ALA A 425 -14.58 12.64 19.46
N GLN A 426 -14.51 13.41 18.37
CA GLN A 426 -14.18 12.83 17.06
C GLN A 426 -12.68 12.64 16.85
N LEU A 427 -11.82 13.57 17.29
CA LEU A 427 -10.36 13.39 17.20
C LEU A 427 -9.90 12.19 18.04
N PRO A 428 -10.33 11.99 19.31
CA PRO A 428 -9.99 10.77 20.05
C PRO A 428 -10.51 9.50 19.36
N ALA A 429 -11.74 9.52 18.84
CA ALA A 429 -12.34 8.38 18.14
C ALA A 429 -11.57 8.00 16.86
N MET A 430 -10.94 8.95 16.16
CA MET A 430 -10.18 8.64 14.94
C MET A 430 -8.76 8.13 15.20
N LEU A 431 -8.22 8.25 16.43
CA LEU A 431 -6.83 7.90 16.72
C LEU A 431 -6.44 6.47 16.27
N PRO A 432 -7.24 5.42 16.52
CA PRO A 432 -6.91 4.07 16.04
C PRO A 432 -6.82 4.00 14.52
N ALA A 433 -7.76 4.63 13.81
CA ALA A 433 -7.76 4.67 12.35
C ALA A 433 -6.57 5.46 11.80
N PHE A 434 -6.21 6.57 12.45
CA PHE A 434 -5.02 7.36 12.11
C PHE A 434 -3.74 6.55 12.28
N PHE A 435 -3.54 5.90 13.44
CA PHE A 435 -2.32 5.12 13.68
C PHE A 435 -2.25 3.85 12.84
N ALA A 436 -3.37 3.19 12.58
CA ALA A 436 -3.43 2.09 11.62
C ALA A 436 -2.99 2.55 10.22
N ALA A 437 -3.50 3.69 9.75
CA ALA A 437 -3.07 4.28 8.48
C ALA A 437 -1.59 4.69 8.50
N ALA A 438 -1.12 5.30 9.59
CA ALA A 438 0.27 5.71 9.76
C ALA A 438 1.25 4.53 9.71
N ARG A 439 0.93 3.41 10.37
CA ARG A 439 1.70 2.17 10.29
C ARG A 439 1.76 1.61 8.87
N MET A 440 0.61 1.52 8.21
CA MET A 440 0.53 1.02 6.84
C MET A 440 1.21 1.95 5.82
N ALA A 441 1.34 3.24 6.15
CA ALA A 441 2.00 4.24 5.31
C ALA A 441 3.53 4.13 5.33
N VAL A 442 4.16 3.47 6.32
CA VAL A 442 5.64 3.38 6.39
C VAL A 442 6.26 2.63 5.20
N PRO A 443 5.87 1.37 4.89
CA PRO A 443 6.41 0.68 3.73
C PRO A 443 6.10 1.41 2.43
N ALA A 444 4.90 2.00 2.34
CA ALA A 444 4.51 2.80 1.19
C ALA A 444 5.43 4.02 1.02
N ALA A 445 5.74 4.77 2.09
CA ALA A 445 6.61 5.94 2.07
C ALA A 445 8.01 5.63 1.55
N LEU A 446 8.58 4.52 2.03
CA LEU A 446 9.90 4.06 1.58
C LEU A 446 9.86 3.59 0.13
N LEU A 447 8.79 2.90 -0.28
CA LEU A 447 8.57 2.53 -1.68
C LEU A 447 8.48 3.79 -2.57
N ALA A 448 7.74 4.82 -2.15
CA ALA A 448 7.61 6.07 -2.87
C ALA A 448 8.94 6.78 -3.04
N ALA A 449 9.69 6.94 -1.95
CA ALA A 449 10.99 7.59 -1.95
C ALA A 449 11.97 6.84 -2.86
N THR A 450 12.10 5.53 -2.70
CA THR A 450 13.00 4.72 -3.53
C THR A 450 12.61 4.66 -5.00
N THR A 451 11.31 4.66 -5.31
CA THR A 451 10.82 4.74 -6.70
C THR A 451 11.18 6.09 -7.32
N ALA A 452 10.94 7.19 -6.60
CA ALA A 452 11.25 8.53 -7.07
C ALA A 452 12.76 8.76 -7.20
N GLU A 453 13.56 8.24 -6.27
CA GLU A 453 15.01 8.27 -6.33
C GLU A 453 15.57 7.61 -7.58
N TRP A 454 15.04 6.43 -7.88
CA TRP A 454 15.42 5.69 -9.07
C TRP A 454 15.01 6.41 -10.37
N LEU A 455 13.79 6.96 -10.41
CA LEU A 455 13.24 7.56 -11.63
C LEU A 455 13.72 8.98 -11.88
N ALA A 456 14.09 9.74 -10.84
CA ALA A 456 14.21 11.20 -10.94
C ALA A 456 15.47 11.80 -10.33
N THR A 457 15.80 11.47 -9.08
CA THR A 457 16.91 12.17 -8.40
C THR A 457 18.27 11.56 -8.74
N GLY A 458 18.33 10.25 -8.96
CA GLY A 458 19.58 9.53 -9.19
C GLY A 458 20.45 9.39 -7.92
N THR A 459 19.89 9.69 -6.75
CA THR A 459 20.58 9.57 -5.46
C THR A 459 19.73 8.77 -4.46
N GLY A 460 20.24 8.49 -3.26
CA GLY A 460 19.56 7.64 -2.27
C GLY A 460 19.61 6.14 -2.55
N VAL A 461 18.91 5.37 -1.70
CA VAL A 461 18.91 3.90 -1.72
C VAL A 461 18.30 3.38 -3.03
N GLY A 462 17.22 3.97 -3.53
CA GLY A 462 16.57 3.54 -4.77
C GLY A 462 17.50 3.61 -5.98
N ALA A 463 18.24 4.72 -6.12
CA ALA A 463 19.23 4.88 -7.17
C ALA A 463 20.43 3.93 -7.00
N LEU A 464 20.93 3.77 -5.77
CA LEU A 464 22.01 2.84 -5.45
C LEU A 464 21.63 1.39 -5.84
N MET A 465 20.38 1.00 -5.59
CA MET A 465 19.88 -0.34 -5.94
C MET A 465 19.79 -0.53 -7.45
N ALA A 466 19.29 0.45 -8.19
CA ALA A 466 19.25 0.39 -9.63
C ALA A 466 20.66 0.29 -10.25
N LEU A 467 21.61 1.09 -9.73
CA LEU A 467 23.00 1.05 -10.16
C LEU A 467 23.64 -0.31 -9.87
N THR A 468 23.53 -0.79 -8.63
CA THR A 468 24.14 -2.06 -8.20
C THR A 468 23.54 -3.28 -8.88
N ALA A 469 22.26 -3.22 -9.26
CA ALA A 469 21.65 -4.22 -10.13
C ALA A 469 22.29 -4.21 -11.53
N SER A 470 22.48 -3.02 -12.13
CA SER A 470 23.09 -2.90 -13.46
C SER A 470 24.56 -3.32 -13.50
N THR A 471 25.31 -3.09 -12.42
CA THR A 471 26.73 -3.46 -12.30
C THR A 471 26.94 -4.85 -11.69
N SER A 472 25.87 -5.63 -11.47
CA SER A 472 25.93 -6.95 -10.84
C SER A 472 26.61 -6.97 -9.45
N ALA A 473 26.58 -5.84 -8.74
CA ALA A 473 27.12 -5.70 -7.38
C ALA A 473 26.10 -6.20 -6.33
N TYR A 474 25.75 -7.48 -6.41
CA TYR A 474 24.66 -8.08 -5.63
C TYR A 474 24.87 -8.02 -4.12
N GLY A 475 26.12 -7.99 -3.64
CA GLY A 475 26.41 -7.78 -2.22
C GLY A 475 25.82 -6.47 -1.70
N MET A 476 25.98 -5.38 -2.47
CA MET A 476 25.43 -4.08 -2.11
C MET A 476 23.90 -4.05 -2.27
N LEU A 477 23.36 -4.64 -3.35
CA LEU A 477 21.92 -4.71 -3.61
C LEU A 477 21.16 -5.44 -2.47
N TRP A 478 21.64 -6.60 -2.05
CA TRP A 478 21.04 -7.36 -0.95
C TRP A 478 21.17 -6.63 0.39
N SER A 479 22.33 -6.04 0.66
CA SER A 479 22.54 -5.26 1.88
C SER A 479 21.60 -4.05 1.96
N ALA A 480 21.42 -3.33 0.85
CA ALA A 480 20.46 -2.23 0.75
C ALA A 480 19.02 -2.71 0.96
N THR A 481 18.63 -3.82 0.33
CA THR A 481 17.29 -4.42 0.48
C THR A 481 17.00 -4.79 1.94
N VAL A 482 17.95 -5.47 2.60
CA VAL A 482 17.82 -5.92 3.99
C VAL A 482 17.73 -4.73 4.93
N LEU A 483 18.62 -3.73 4.80
CA LEU A 483 18.56 -2.54 5.65
C LEU A 483 17.27 -1.74 5.47
N LEU A 484 16.79 -1.60 4.24
CA LEU A 484 15.53 -0.88 3.98
C LEU A 484 14.32 -1.63 4.55
N ALA A 485 14.28 -2.96 4.45
CA ALA A 485 13.24 -3.78 5.06
C ALA A 485 13.29 -3.74 6.59
N LEU A 486 14.49 -3.77 7.19
CA LEU A 486 14.68 -3.60 8.63
C LEU A 486 14.24 -2.22 9.10
N LEU A 487 14.60 -1.16 8.38
CA LEU A 487 14.16 0.20 8.67
C LEU A 487 12.63 0.32 8.62
N ALA A 488 11.99 -0.23 7.58
CA ALA A 488 10.54 -0.26 7.44
C ALA A 488 9.86 -0.97 8.63
N ALA A 489 10.38 -2.16 9.00
CA ALA A 489 9.87 -2.91 10.14
C ALA A 489 10.07 -2.18 11.47
N LEU A 490 11.24 -1.57 11.69
CA LEU A 490 11.52 -0.80 12.91
C LEU A 490 10.64 0.45 13.02
N ALA A 491 10.42 1.17 11.91
CA ALA A 491 9.54 2.32 11.87
C ALA A 491 8.08 1.93 12.10
N TYR A 492 7.62 0.82 11.50
CA TYR A 492 6.28 0.25 11.77
C TYR A 492 6.10 -0.06 13.27
N LEU A 493 7.05 -0.77 13.87
CA LEU A 493 7.03 -1.11 15.31
C LEU A 493 7.13 0.15 16.19
N GLY A 494 7.88 1.16 15.74
CA GLY A 494 7.96 2.46 16.39
C GLY A 494 6.59 3.13 16.50
N ILE A 495 5.85 3.20 15.39
CA ILE A 495 4.50 3.78 15.38
C ILE A 495 3.54 2.94 16.21
N GLU A 496 3.63 1.61 16.18
CA GLU A 496 2.80 0.75 17.03
C GLU A 496 3.03 1.00 18.54
N ARG A 497 4.26 1.31 18.95
CA ARG A 497 4.55 1.71 20.34
C ARG A 497 3.95 3.08 20.66
N ILE A 498 4.03 4.04 19.74
CA ILE A 498 3.44 5.37 19.89
C ILE A 498 1.91 5.25 19.98
N GLU A 499 1.28 4.48 19.09
CA GLU A 499 -0.15 4.19 19.07
C GLU A 499 -0.60 3.66 20.44
N ARG A 500 0.04 2.62 20.96
CA ARG A 500 -0.30 2.07 22.29
C ARG A 500 -0.16 3.09 23.40
N ALA A 501 0.91 3.89 23.39
CA ALA A 501 1.13 4.92 24.41
C ALA A 501 0.07 6.03 24.36
N VAL A 502 -0.36 6.42 23.16
CA VAL A 502 -1.39 7.45 22.95
C VAL A 502 -2.78 6.91 23.28
N LEU A 503 -3.15 5.75 22.74
CA LEU A 503 -4.45 5.14 23.00
C LEU A 503 -4.62 4.77 24.48
N ALA A 504 -3.54 4.48 25.23
CA ALA A 504 -3.64 4.20 26.66
C ALA A 504 -4.18 5.40 27.45
N ARG A 505 -4.00 6.62 26.93
CA ARG A 505 -4.49 7.85 27.54
C ARG A 505 -5.87 8.28 27.03
N TYR A 506 -6.15 8.08 25.74
CA TYR A 506 -7.35 8.63 25.10
C TYR A 506 -8.47 7.60 24.83
N ALA A 507 -8.14 6.31 24.82
CA ALA A 507 -9.08 5.23 24.54
C ALA A 507 -8.57 3.91 25.16
N SER A 508 -8.49 3.85 26.49
CA SER A 508 -7.96 2.69 27.22
C SER A 508 -8.71 1.39 26.89
N GLU A 509 -10.00 1.48 26.57
CA GLU A 509 -10.84 0.36 26.12
C GLU A 509 -10.38 -0.26 24.79
N GLN A 510 -9.55 0.44 24.02
CA GLN A 510 -9.03 -0.01 22.73
C GLN A 510 -7.59 -0.54 22.80
N VAL A 511 -6.90 -0.41 23.94
CA VAL A 511 -5.49 -0.84 24.12
C VAL A 511 -5.37 -2.27 24.65
N THR A 512 -6.48 -2.87 25.05
CA THR A 512 -6.51 -4.24 25.60
C THR A 512 -6.16 -5.29 24.57
#